data_AF-A0A7J6TLE7-F1
#
_entry.id   AF-A0A7J6TLE7-F1
#
_cell.length_a   1.000
_cell.length_b   1.000
_cell.length_c   1.000
_cell.angle_alpha   90.00
_cell.angle_beta   90.00
_cell.angle_gamma   90.00
#
_symmetry.space_group_name_H-M   'P 1'
#
loop_
_entity.id
_entity.type
_entity.pdbx_description
1 polymer ?
#
loop_
_entity_poly.entity_id
_entity_poly.type
_entity_poly.pdbx_seq_one_letter_code
_entity_poly.pdbx_strand_id
1 'polypeptide(L)'
;VMATAGQMKDDQIMRLARATFLDRQLDPPSDQKKRRNSVAEDFPAVHAGMKYLLSTEMVHFNRDNQLYMATPLGRAVCASGLSCEAGIVLWEELKRLRNQTGLCLEGELHLIYLATPWEASVSESLIDWNVYAAVVEGDLNKQQQASLDVIGI
;
A
#
# COMPACT_ATOMS: atom_id res chain seq x y z
N VAL A 1 -27.08 -12.23 3.72
CA VAL A 1 -25.94 -12.45 4.64
C VAL A 1 -25.04 -11.23 4.52
N MET A 2 -24.97 -10.40 5.55
CA MET A 2 -24.11 -9.22 5.60
C MET A 2 -22.67 -9.66 5.36
N ALA A 3 -21.98 -9.02 4.42
CA ALA A 3 -20.53 -9.17 4.29
C ALA A 3 -19.91 -8.56 5.55
N THR A 4 -19.32 -9.39 6.39
CA THR A 4 -18.40 -8.96 7.45
C THR A 4 -17.28 -8.14 6.81
N ALA A 5 -16.94 -6.97 7.38
CA ALA A 5 -15.90 -6.10 6.85
C ALA A 5 -14.60 -6.90 6.58
N GLY A 6 -14.14 -6.89 5.32
CA GLY A 6 -12.94 -7.61 4.89
C GLY A 6 -13.16 -9.01 4.29
N GLN A 7 -14.40 -9.40 3.95
CA GLN A 7 -14.68 -10.63 3.20
C GLN A 7 -15.50 -10.35 1.95
N MET A 8 -15.15 -10.98 0.81
CA MET A 8 -15.87 -10.80 -0.45
C MET A 8 -15.85 -12.05 -1.32
N LYS A 9 -16.96 -12.30 -2.05
CA LYS A 9 -17.04 -13.35 -3.08
C LYS A 9 -16.93 -12.73 -4.47
N ASP A 10 -16.61 -13.53 -5.49
CA ASP A 10 -16.49 -13.06 -6.88
C ASP A 10 -17.75 -12.32 -7.36
N ASP A 11 -18.95 -12.83 -7.07
CA ASP A 11 -20.22 -12.18 -7.43
C ASP A 11 -20.37 -10.77 -6.81
N GLN A 12 -19.89 -10.59 -5.57
CA GLN A 12 -19.94 -9.30 -4.91
C GLN A 12 -18.90 -8.33 -5.50
N ILE A 13 -17.73 -8.83 -5.88
CA ILE A 13 -16.70 -8.05 -6.59
C ILE A 13 -17.26 -7.56 -7.94
N MET A 14 -17.90 -8.45 -8.70
CA MET A 14 -18.58 -8.11 -9.97
C MET A 14 -19.64 -7.02 -9.76
N ARG A 15 -20.46 -7.17 -8.72
CA ARG A 15 -21.51 -6.19 -8.40
C ARG A 15 -20.92 -4.82 -8.06
N LEU A 16 -19.81 -4.77 -7.34
CA LEU A 16 -19.12 -3.53 -7.02
C LEU A 16 -18.49 -2.90 -8.27
N ALA A 17 -17.83 -3.69 -9.11
CA ALA A 17 -17.23 -3.24 -10.36
C ALA A 17 -18.28 -2.57 -11.27
N ARG A 18 -19.46 -3.18 -11.39
CA ARG A 18 -20.61 -2.64 -12.14
C ARG A 18 -21.24 -1.38 -11.55
N ALA A 19 -20.99 -1.10 -10.28
CA ALA A 19 -21.47 0.12 -9.63
C ALA A 19 -20.52 1.32 -9.82
N THR A 20 -19.33 1.10 -10.41
CA THR A 20 -18.35 2.17 -10.63
C THR A 20 -18.78 3.11 -11.75
N PHE A 21 -18.31 4.36 -11.68
CA PHE A 21 -18.50 5.33 -12.75
C PHE A 21 -17.88 4.88 -14.08
N LEU A 22 -16.75 4.15 -14.02
CA LEU A 22 -16.05 3.63 -15.19
C LEU A 22 -16.94 2.70 -16.02
N ASP A 23 -17.67 1.77 -15.38
CA ASP A 23 -18.60 0.88 -16.08
C ASP A 23 -19.70 1.65 -16.79
N ARG A 24 -20.25 2.68 -16.13
CA ARG A 24 -21.27 3.56 -16.74
C ARG A 24 -20.76 4.39 -17.91
N GLN A 25 -19.47 4.71 -17.96
CA GLN A 25 -18.87 5.41 -19.11
C GLN A 25 -18.61 4.47 -20.29
N LEU A 26 -18.43 3.17 -20.02
CA LEU A 26 -18.14 2.15 -21.02
C LEU A 26 -19.39 1.57 -21.68
N ASP A 27 -20.58 1.84 -21.15
CA ASP A 27 -21.88 1.49 -21.75
C ASP A 27 -22.44 2.62 -22.65
N PRO A 28 -22.24 2.59 -23.98
CA PRO A 28 -23.18 3.21 -24.93
C PRO A 28 -24.42 2.32 -25.13
N PRO A 29 -25.54 2.86 -25.65
CA PRO A 29 -26.78 2.12 -25.84
C PRO A 29 -26.66 1.18 -27.04
N SER A 30 -25.98 0.05 -26.87
CA SER A 30 -26.05 -1.04 -27.84
C SER A 30 -26.24 -2.35 -27.07
N ASP A 31 -27.49 -2.79 -27.09
CA ASP A 31 -27.98 -4.08 -26.65
C ASP A 31 -27.05 -5.25 -27.05
N GLN A 32 -26.95 -6.24 -26.14
CA GLN A 32 -26.51 -7.62 -26.40
C GLN A 32 -25.01 -7.96 -26.50
N LYS A 33 -24.12 -7.34 -25.71
CA LYS A 33 -22.93 -8.12 -25.30
C LYS A 33 -23.36 -9.14 -24.24
N LYS A 34 -23.35 -10.43 -24.61
CA LYS A 34 -23.47 -11.57 -23.68
C LYS A 34 -22.53 -11.31 -22.50
N ARG A 35 -23.09 -10.85 -21.38
CA ARG A 35 -22.37 -10.63 -20.12
C ARG A 35 -21.69 -11.94 -19.76
N ARG A 36 -20.36 -11.97 -19.73
CA ARG A 36 -19.60 -13.20 -19.48
C ARG A 36 -19.51 -13.33 -17.96
N ASN A 37 -19.80 -14.51 -17.42
CA ASN A 37 -19.92 -14.67 -15.96
C ASN A 37 -18.56 -14.72 -15.22
N SER A 38 -17.47 -14.19 -15.78
CA SER A 38 -16.15 -14.22 -15.17
C SER A 38 -15.55 -12.82 -14.98
N VAL A 39 -14.99 -12.57 -13.79
CA VAL A 39 -14.36 -11.29 -13.41
C VAL A 39 -13.21 -10.93 -14.35
N ALA A 40 -12.44 -11.93 -14.78
CA ALA A 40 -11.27 -11.74 -15.63
C ALA A 40 -11.62 -11.23 -17.04
N GLU A 41 -12.78 -11.62 -17.58
CA GLU A 41 -13.20 -11.23 -18.93
C GLU A 41 -14.01 -9.93 -18.94
N ASP A 42 -14.91 -9.76 -17.98
CA ASP A 42 -15.75 -8.55 -17.89
C ASP A 42 -14.97 -7.34 -17.33
N PHE A 43 -14.05 -7.56 -16.38
CA PHE A 43 -13.34 -6.49 -15.66
C PHE A 43 -11.83 -6.78 -15.52
N PRO A 44 -11.04 -6.62 -16.60
CA PRO A 44 -9.61 -6.94 -16.58
C PRO A 44 -8.81 -6.12 -15.54
N ALA A 45 -9.16 -4.86 -15.32
CA ALA A 45 -8.52 -4.00 -14.32
C ALA A 45 -8.77 -4.49 -12.88
N VAL A 46 -10.01 -4.91 -12.58
CA VAL A 46 -10.37 -5.45 -11.27
C VAL A 46 -9.65 -6.78 -11.02
N HIS A 47 -9.60 -7.64 -12.04
CA HIS A 47 -8.86 -8.90 -11.96
C HIS A 47 -7.36 -8.68 -11.72
N ALA A 48 -6.73 -7.72 -12.42
CA ALA A 48 -5.34 -7.36 -12.22
C ALA A 48 -5.08 -6.84 -10.79
N GLY A 49 -5.95 -5.96 -10.27
CA GLY A 49 -5.88 -5.48 -8.89
C GLY A 49 -6.02 -6.61 -7.87
N MET A 50 -6.95 -7.54 -8.07
CA MET A 50 -7.10 -8.71 -7.19
C MET A 50 -5.86 -9.61 -7.22
N LYS A 51 -5.28 -9.83 -8.40
CA LYS A 51 -4.03 -10.60 -8.54
C LYS A 51 -2.88 -9.92 -7.80
N TYR A 52 -2.79 -8.59 -7.88
CA TYR A 52 -1.80 -7.82 -7.13
C TYR A 52 -1.99 -8.00 -5.61
N LEU A 53 -3.20 -7.82 -5.09
CA LEU A 53 -3.50 -7.97 -3.65
C LEU A 53 -3.22 -9.40 -3.12
N LEU A 54 -3.40 -10.42 -3.96
CA LEU A 54 -3.03 -11.80 -3.63
C LEU A 54 -1.50 -11.98 -3.61
N SER A 55 -0.79 -11.39 -4.57
CA SER A 55 0.67 -11.49 -4.66
C SER A 55 1.41 -10.75 -3.54
N THR A 56 0.80 -9.71 -2.97
CA THR A 56 1.35 -8.90 -1.89
C THR A 56 0.87 -9.35 -0.50
N GLU A 57 0.19 -10.51 -0.41
CA GLU A 57 -0.35 -11.08 0.83
C GLU A 57 -1.31 -10.16 1.60
N MET A 58 -1.88 -9.14 0.95
CA MET A 58 -2.90 -8.28 1.54
C MET A 58 -4.27 -8.95 1.60
N VAL A 59 -4.51 -9.89 0.68
CA VAL A 59 -5.72 -10.69 0.59
C VAL A 59 -5.33 -12.16 0.47
N HIS A 60 -6.11 -13.03 1.10
CA HIS A 60 -6.00 -14.48 0.99
C HIS A 60 -7.31 -15.06 0.43
N PHE A 61 -7.21 -16.04 -0.46
CA PHE A 61 -8.38 -16.75 -0.97
C PHE A 61 -8.61 -18.05 -0.20
N ASN A 62 -9.71 -18.10 0.56
CA ASN A 62 -10.15 -19.30 1.26
C ASN A 62 -10.89 -20.23 0.27
N ARG A 63 -10.29 -21.39 0.00
CA ARG A 63 -10.83 -22.40 -0.93
C ARG A 63 -12.06 -23.12 -0.40
N ASP A 64 -12.19 -23.32 0.91
CA ASP A 64 -13.30 -24.06 1.51
C ASP A 64 -14.61 -23.28 1.34
N ASN A 65 -14.53 -21.96 1.52
CA ASN A 65 -15.69 -21.09 1.48
C ASN A 65 -15.80 -20.26 0.19
N GLN A 66 -14.85 -20.42 -0.75
CA GLN A 66 -14.76 -19.71 -2.02
C GLN A 66 -14.91 -18.18 -1.84
N LEU A 67 -14.10 -17.62 -0.93
CA LEU A 67 -14.15 -16.20 -0.59
C LEU A 67 -12.76 -15.61 -0.36
N TYR A 68 -12.61 -14.34 -0.69
CA TYR A 68 -11.44 -13.54 -0.38
C TYR A 68 -11.56 -12.96 1.02
N MET A 69 -10.47 -13.01 1.77
CA MET A 69 -10.35 -12.48 3.12
C MET A 69 -9.18 -11.51 3.17
N ALA A 70 -9.40 -10.30 3.68
CA ALA A 70 -8.31 -9.38 3.97
C ALA A 70 -7.41 -9.96 5.08
N THR A 71 -6.10 -9.91 4.91
CA THR A 71 -5.13 -10.27 5.94
C THR A 71 -5.01 -9.14 6.98
N PRO A 72 -4.34 -9.36 8.13
CA PRO A 72 -4.05 -8.27 9.07
C PRO A 72 -3.28 -7.11 8.40
N LEU A 73 -2.38 -7.41 7.48
CA LEU A 73 -1.66 -6.42 6.69
C LEU A 73 -2.61 -5.62 5.81
N GLY A 74 -3.44 -6.29 4.99
CA GLY A 74 -4.39 -5.60 4.11
C GLY A 74 -5.40 -4.74 4.87
N ARG A 75 -5.86 -5.20 6.05
CA ARG A 75 -6.72 -4.39 6.94
C ARG A 75 -5.99 -3.18 7.51
N ALA A 76 -4.75 -3.34 7.96
CA ALA A 76 -3.96 -2.24 8.49
C ALA A 76 -3.73 -1.17 7.43
N VAL A 77 -3.27 -1.56 6.22
CA VAL A 77 -3.04 -0.62 5.11
C VAL A 77 -4.31 0.14 4.73
N CYS A 78 -5.44 -0.56 4.63
CA CYS A 78 -6.74 0.06 4.35
C CYS A 78 -7.17 1.02 5.47
N ALA A 79 -6.99 0.64 6.74
CA ALA A 79 -7.33 1.47 7.89
C ALA A 79 -6.41 2.70 8.03
N SER A 80 -5.17 2.60 7.59
CA SER A 80 -4.19 3.70 7.56
C SER A 80 -4.44 4.71 6.44
N GLY A 81 -5.33 4.42 5.48
CA GLY A 81 -5.58 5.28 4.33
C GLY A 81 -4.41 5.36 3.35
N LEU A 82 -3.45 4.44 3.44
CA LEU A 82 -2.28 4.38 2.56
C LEU A 82 -2.63 3.71 1.23
N SER A 83 -1.88 4.04 0.18
CA SER A 83 -1.90 3.24 -1.04
C SER A 83 -1.34 1.84 -0.75
N CYS A 84 -1.69 0.85 -1.58
CA CYS A 84 -1.19 -0.51 -1.38
C CYS A 84 0.35 -0.57 -1.50
N GLU A 85 0.95 0.20 -2.40
CA GLU A 85 2.40 0.28 -2.58
C GLU A 85 3.07 0.89 -1.35
N ALA A 86 2.57 2.04 -0.89
CA ALA A 86 3.00 2.72 0.33
C ALA A 86 2.96 1.82 1.56
N GLY A 87 1.85 1.08 1.71
CA GLY A 87 1.65 0.17 2.82
C GLY A 87 2.68 -0.97 2.84
N ILE A 88 3.12 -1.45 1.69
CA ILE A 88 4.16 -2.51 1.59
C ILE A 88 5.51 -1.95 2.00
N VAL A 89 5.91 -0.82 1.43
CA VAL A 89 7.18 -0.17 1.75
C VAL A 89 7.29 0.11 3.25
N LEU A 90 6.24 0.70 3.84
CA LEU A 90 6.19 0.95 5.28
C LEU A 90 6.23 -0.34 6.09
N TRP A 91 5.50 -1.38 5.68
CA TRP A 91 5.50 -2.66 6.39
C TRP A 91 6.88 -3.35 6.35
N GLU A 92 7.56 -3.32 5.20
CA GLU A 92 8.91 -3.87 5.05
C GLU A 92 9.90 -3.11 5.94
N GLU A 93 9.82 -1.78 5.97
CA GLU A 93 10.68 -0.96 6.81
C GLU A 93 10.44 -1.23 8.31
N LEU A 94 9.18 -1.27 8.75
CA LEU A 94 8.86 -1.61 10.14
C LEU A 94 9.30 -3.03 10.50
N LYS A 95 9.23 -3.97 9.56
CA LYS A 95 9.70 -5.35 9.76
C LYS A 95 11.23 -5.41 9.85
N ARG A 96 11.95 -4.64 9.05
CA ARG A 96 13.41 -4.47 9.12
C ARG A 96 13.83 -3.92 10.47
N LEU A 97 13.21 -2.82 10.90
CA LEU A 97 13.47 -2.19 12.19
C LEU A 97 13.20 -3.12 13.35
N ARG A 98 12.08 -3.84 13.34
CA ARG A 98 11.73 -4.78 14.41
C ARG A 98 12.70 -5.96 14.52
N ASN A 99 13.20 -6.47 13.39
CA ASN A 99 13.91 -7.74 13.36
C ASN A 99 15.44 -7.62 13.30
N GLN A 100 15.99 -6.52 12.77
CA GLN A 100 17.41 -6.41 12.43
C GLN A 100 18.10 -5.25 13.14
N THR A 101 17.63 -4.02 12.91
CA THR A 101 18.38 -2.81 13.30
C THR A 101 17.91 -2.19 14.61
N GLY A 102 16.66 -2.45 15.01
CA GLY A 102 16.05 -1.79 16.17
C GLY A 102 15.67 -0.33 15.90
N LEU A 103 14.99 0.29 16.86
CA LEU A 103 14.72 1.72 16.85
C LEU A 103 15.84 2.46 17.57
N CYS A 104 16.52 3.40 16.89
CA CYS A 104 17.33 4.42 17.55
C CYS A 104 16.41 5.34 18.37
N LEU A 105 16.51 5.27 19.71
CA LEU A 105 15.77 6.11 20.65
C LEU A 105 16.67 7.11 21.39
N GLU A 106 17.94 7.22 20.98
CA GLU A 106 18.86 8.20 21.56
C GLU A 106 18.46 9.64 21.22
N GLY A 107 17.70 9.83 20.15
CA GLY A 107 17.08 11.08 19.74
C GLY A 107 15.76 10.85 19.01
N GLU A 108 15.09 11.94 18.66
CA GLU A 108 13.77 11.91 18.02
C GLU A 108 13.84 11.76 16.49
N LEU A 109 15.02 11.94 15.89
CA LEU A 109 15.20 12.00 14.44
C LEU A 109 14.69 10.73 13.73
N HIS A 110 14.98 9.56 14.28
CA HIS A 110 14.54 8.30 13.68
C HIS A 110 13.01 8.12 13.76
N LEU A 111 12.37 8.62 14.82
CA LEU A 111 10.89 8.63 14.92
C LEU A 111 10.27 9.62 13.94
N ILE A 112 10.88 10.79 13.79
CA ILE A 112 10.45 11.80 12.80
C ILE A 112 10.58 11.24 11.38
N TYR A 113 11.66 10.53 11.08
CA TYR A 113 11.87 9.87 9.78
C TYR A 113 10.70 8.91 9.45
N LEU A 114 10.29 8.06 10.40
CA LEU A 114 9.17 7.14 10.21
C LEU A 114 7.82 7.82 10.02
N ALA A 115 7.64 9.01 10.59
CA ALA A 115 6.42 9.80 10.44
C ALA A 115 6.46 10.72 9.20
N THR A 116 7.62 10.86 8.54
CA THR A 116 7.77 11.74 7.38
C THR A 116 7.20 11.04 6.15
N PRO A 117 6.12 11.56 5.55
CA PRO A 117 5.52 10.94 4.37
C PRO A 117 6.49 11.07 3.18
N TRP A 118 7.00 9.95 2.70
CA TRP A 118 7.89 9.94 1.54
C TRP A 118 7.15 10.33 0.25
N GLU A 119 5.86 9.99 0.11
CA GLU A 119 5.04 10.38 -1.05
C GLU A 119 4.79 11.89 -1.15
N ALA A 120 4.82 12.58 0.00
CA ALA A 120 4.62 14.02 0.10
C ALA A 120 5.94 14.78 0.28
N SER A 121 7.09 14.08 0.20
CA SER A 121 8.39 14.69 0.38
C SER A 121 8.62 15.74 -0.71
N VAL A 122 9.17 16.86 -0.24
CA VAL A 122 9.44 18.10 -0.97
C VAL A 122 9.96 17.78 -2.36
N SER A 123 9.35 18.37 -3.40
CA SER A 123 9.79 18.14 -4.79
C SER A 123 11.30 18.20 -4.87
N GLU A 124 11.93 17.21 -5.50
CA GLU A 124 13.39 17.07 -5.65
C GLU A 124 14.10 18.38 -6.06
N SER A 125 13.36 19.34 -6.64
CA SER A 125 13.81 20.67 -7.04
C SER A 125 14.15 21.67 -5.92
N LEU A 126 13.83 21.39 -4.65
CA LEU A 126 14.07 22.32 -3.53
C LEU A 126 15.24 21.92 -2.61
N ILE A 127 15.82 20.75 -2.80
CA ILE A 127 16.93 20.27 -1.97
C ILE A 127 18.26 20.65 -2.64
N ASP A 128 19.03 21.52 -1.98
CA ASP A 128 20.43 21.73 -2.35
C ASP A 128 21.28 20.59 -1.78
N TRP A 129 21.70 19.68 -2.66
CA TRP A 129 22.50 18.51 -2.29
C TRP A 129 23.86 18.87 -1.70
N ASN A 130 24.45 20.00 -2.07
CA ASN A 130 25.73 20.42 -1.48
C ASN A 130 25.55 20.85 -0.02
N VAL A 131 24.45 21.56 0.26
CA VAL A 131 24.09 21.93 1.64
C VAL A 131 23.75 20.68 2.44
N TYR A 132 23.00 19.74 1.86
CA TYR A 132 22.68 18.47 2.52
C TYR A 132 23.95 17.69 2.89
N ALA A 133 24.88 17.52 1.95
CA ALA A 133 26.16 16.83 2.19
C ALA A 133 26.99 17.54 3.27
N ALA A 134 27.09 18.88 3.22
CA ALA A 134 27.81 19.66 4.23
C ALA A 134 27.22 19.46 5.65
N VAL A 135 25.89 19.41 5.76
CA VAL A 135 25.21 19.15 7.04
C VAL A 135 25.51 17.74 7.53
N VAL A 136 25.40 16.73 6.67
CA VAL A 136 25.65 15.32 7.03
C VAL A 136 27.10 15.08 7.45
N GLU A 137 28.08 15.70 6.76
CA GLU A 137 29.50 15.50 7.05
C GLU A 137 30.02 16.34 8.23
N GLY A 138 29.41 17.50 8.52
CA GLY A 138 30.00 18.50 9.42
C GLY A 138 29.18 18.86 10.65
N ASP A 139 27.85 18.92 10.55
CA ASP A 139 27.00 19.62 11.53
C ASP A 139 26.15 18.69 12.40
N LEU A 140 26.19 17.37 12.18
CA LEU A 140 25.39 16.41 12.93
C LEU A 140 26.01 16.05 14.29
N ASN A 141 25.14 16.00 15.31
CA ASN A 141 25.52 15.44 16.60
C ASN A 141 25.55 13.89 16.56
N LYS A 142 26.17 13.27 17.56
CA LYS A 142 26.34 11.80 17.61
C LYS A 142 25.01 11.03 17.58
N GLN A 143 23.95 11.58 18.15
CA GLN A 143 22.62 10.94 18.20
C GLN A 143 21.94 10.97 16.82
N GLN A 144 22.12 12.08 16.08
CA GLN A 144 21.66 12.22 14.71
C GLN A 144 22.44 11.27 13.78
N GLN A 145 23.76 11.18 13.94
CA GLN A 145 24.59 10.22 13.17
C GLN A 145 24.15 8.79 13.41
N ALA A 146 23.95 8.37 14.66
CA ALA A 146 23.46 7.03 14.99
C ALA A 146 22.07 6.75 14.38
N SER A 147 21.22 7.77 14.25
CA SER A 147 19.92 7.64 13.58
C SER A 147 20.09 7.42 12.07
N LEU A 148 21.00 8.14 11.42
CA LEU A 148 21.30 7.97 9.99
C LEU A 148 21.89 6.59 9.68
N ASP A 149 22.82 6.11 10.51
CA ASP A 149 23.43 4.79 10.36
C ASP A 149 22.37 3.65 10.39
N VAL A 150 21.31 3.81 11.19
CA VAL A 150 20.18 2.85 11.27
C VAL A 150 19.26 2.92 10.06
N ILE A 151 19.06 4.13 9.52
CA ILE A 151 18.29 4.36 8.29
C ILE A 151 19.06 3.85 7.07
N GLY A 152 20.39 3.88 7.11
CA GLY A 152 21.29 3.49 6.02
C GLY A 152 21.69 4.65 5.11
N ILE A 153 21.76 5.87 5.68
CA ILE A 153 22.24 7.10 5.02
C ILE A 153 23.71 7.31 5.38
#